data_AF-A0A832QAN4-F1
#
_entry.id   AF-A0A832QAN4-F1
#
_cell.length_a   1.000
_cell.length_b   1.000
_cell.length_c   1.000
_cell.angle_alpha   90.00
_cell.angle_beta   90.00
_cell.angle_gamma   90.00
#
_symmetry.space_group_name_H-M   'P 1'
#
loop_
_entity.id
_entity.type
_entity.pdbx_description
1 polymer ?
#
loop_
_entity_poly.entity_id
_entity_poly.type
_entity_poly.pdbx_seq_one_letter_code
_entity_poly.pdbx_strand_id
1 'polypeptide(L)' 'GYQPQADGSYLVNHSGQVVLINPAGHFHGFFKVPQNPEDMALTFRSVYKAWEQR' A
#
# COMPACT_ATOMS: atom_id res chain seq x y z
N GLY A 1 12.32 11.89 10.51
CA GLY A 1 13.08 13.01 11.09
C GLY A 1 12.11 13.94 11.80
N TYR A 2 12.47 14.43 12.98
CA TYR A 2 11.66 15.35 13.77
C TYR A 2 11.81 16.77 13.21
N GLN A 3 10.70 17.40 12.82
CA GLN A 3 10.66 18.79 12.38
C GLN A 3 9.65 19.57 13.23
N PRO A 4 10.10 20.30 14.27
CA PRO A 4 9.22 21.08 15.12
C PRO A 4 8.71 22.33 14.39
N GLN A 5 7.42 22.65 14.58
CA GLN A 5 6.77 23.86 14.11
C GLN A 5 6.74 24.93 15.21
N ALA A 6 6.44 26.17 14.82
CA ALA A 6 6.43 27.32 15.73
C ALA A 6 5.40 27.21 16.88
N ASP A 7 4.35 26.41 16.70
CA ASP A 7 3.30 26.15 17.69
C ASP A 7 3.62 24.95 18.62
N GLY A 8 4.81 24.34 18.46
CA GLY A 8 5.22 23.16 19.21
C GLY A 8 4.72 21.83 18.66
N SER A 9 3.95 21.82 17.56
CA SER A 9 3.66 20.60 16.81
C SER A 9 4.90 20.11 16.05
N TYR A 10 4.89 18.88 15.54
CA TYR A 10 5.97 18.38 14.71
C TYR A 10 5.46 17.54 13.55
N LEU A 11 6.18 17.57 12.44
CA LEU A 11 5.94 16.70 11.29
C LEU A 11 6.90 15.53 11.31
N VAL A 12 6.40 14.40 10.81
CA VAL A 12 7.19 13.19 10.58
C VAL A 12 7.22 12.93 9.08
N ASN A 13 8.41 13.04 8.50
CA ASN A 13 8.63 12.61 7.13
C ASN A 13 8.43 11.08 7.01
N HIS A 14 7.56 10.66 6.09
CA HIS A 14 7.27 9.26 5.80
C HIS A 14 6.95 9.07 4.32
N SER A 15 7.25 7.90 3.76
CA SER A 15 6.77 7.48 2.43
C SER A 15 5.47 6.69 2.57
N GLY A 16 4.47 6.99 1.75
CA GLY A 16 3.28 6.15 1.63
C GLY A 16 3.48 5.04 0.59
N GLN A 17 3.19 3.79 0.96
CA GLN A 17 3.13 2.65 0.04
C GLN A 17 1.91 1.80 0.36
N VAL A 18 1.26 1.29 -0.68
CA VAL A 18 0.15 0.34 -0.55
C VAL A 18 0.65 -1.03 -0.97
N VAL A 19 0.38 -2.06 -0.17
CA VAL A 19 0.82 -3.44 -0.43
C VAL A 19 -0.37 -4.38 -0.50
N LEU A 20 -0.25 -5.46 -1.27
CA LEU A 20 -1.26 -6.51 -1.38
C LEU A 20 -0.75 -7.78 -0.70
N ILE A 21 -1.50 -8.24 0.31
CA ILE A 21 -1.23 -9.44 1.09
C ILE A 21 -2.48 -10.32 1.03
N ASN A 22 -2.32 -11.62 0.77
CA ASN A 22 -3.45 -12.56 0.72
C ASN A 22 -3.84 -13.08 2.14
N PRO A 23 -4.95 -13.81 2.30
CA PRO A 23 -5.39 -14.33 3.60
C PRO A 23 -4.40 -15.26 4.32
N ALA A 24 -3.51 -15.94 3.58
CA ALA A 24 -2.44 -16.75 4.16
C ALA A 24 -1.24 -15.91 4.66
N GLY A 25 -1.28 -14.59 4.52
CA GLY A 25 -0.19 -13.69 4.88
C GLY A 25 0.92 -13.57 3.84
N HIS A 26 0.73 -14.11 2.63
CA HIS A 26 1.74 -14.01 1.57
C HIS A 26 1.69 -12.64 0.90
N PHE A 27 2.87 -12.04 0.71
CA PHE A 27 3.06 -10.81 -0.03
C PHE A 27 2.92 -11.05 -1.54
N HIS A 28 2.13 -10.20 -2.22
CA HIS A 28 1.89 -10.28 -3.67
C HIS A 28 2.35 -9.05 -4.45
N GLY A 29 2.73 -7.96 -3.77
CA GLY A 29 3.28 -6.78 -4.44
C GLY A 29 2.99 -5.48 -3.71
N PHE A 30 3.52 -4.39 -4.28
CA PHE A 30 3.30 -3.02 -3.82
C PHE A 30 2.91 -2.10 -4.99
N PHE A 31 2.13 -1.06 -4.70
CA PHE A 31 1.69 -0.06 -5.67
C PHE A 31 2.56 1.19 -5.55
N LYS A 32 3.22 1.55 -6.65
CA LYS A 32 4.04 2.77 -6.74
C LYS A 32 3.16 4.02 -6.80
N VAL A 33 3.71 5.14 -6.32
CA VAL A 33 3.09 6.47 -6.46
C VAL A 33 3.41 7.09 -7.83
N PRO A 34 2.48 7.87 -8.42
CA PRO A 34 1.08 8.03 -8.03
C PRO A 34 0.28 6.75 -8.33
N GLN A 35 -0.59 6.34 -7.41
CA GLN A 35 -1.38 5.12 -7.58
C GLN A 35 -2.47 5.31 -8.65
N ASN A 36 -2.64 4.30 -9.50
CA ASN A 36 -3.77 4.19 -10.42
C ASN A 36 -4.81 3.19 -9.85
N PRO A 37 -6.02 3.66 -9.45
CA PRO A 37 -7.04 2.78 -8.88
C PRO A 37 -7.48 1.63 -9.79
N GLU A 38 -7.47 1.83 -11.10
CA GLU A 38 -7.86 0.80 -12.07
C GLU A 38 -6.87 -0.36 -12.08
N ASP A 39 -5.57 -0.03 -12.11
CA ASP A 39 -4.48 -1.01 -12.06
C ASP A 39 -4.48 -1.75 -10.71
N MET A 40 -4.72 -1.02 -9.61
CA MET A 40 -4.85 -1.63 -8.28
C MET A 40 -5.98 -2.65 -8.22
N ALA A 41 -7.14 -2.31 -8.76
CA ALA A 41 -8.29 -3.20 -8.80
C ALA A 41 -8.05 -4.42 -9.71
N LEU A 42 -7.34 -4.23 -10.84
CA LEU A 42 -6.93 -5.33 -11.70
C LEU A 42 -5.99 -6.30 -10.98
N THR A 43 -4.93 -5.79 -10.35
CA THR A 43 -4.00 -6.61 -9.55
C THR A 43 -4.73 -7.36 -8.44
N PHE A 44 -5.59 -6.67 -7.69
CA PHE A 44 -6.39 -7.28 -6.63
C PHE A 44 -7.23 -8.46 -7.16
N ARG A 45 -8.00 -8.25 -8.25
CA ARG A 45 -8.82 -9.32 -8.84
C ARG A 45 -7.99 -10.51 -9.32
N SER A 46 -6.80 -10.27 -9.87
CA SER A 46 -5.91 -11.35 -10.31
C SER A 46 -5.41 -12.20 -9.14
N VAL A 47 -4.95 -11.55 -8.06
CA VAL A 47 -4.49 -12.26 -6.85
C VAL A 47 -5.66 -12.97 -6.15
N TYR A 48 -6.82 -12.34 -6.09
CA TYR A 48 -8.03 -12.93 -5.52
C TYR A 48 -8.45 -14.19 -6.29
N LYS A 49 -8.55 -14.13 -7.63
CA LYS A 49 -8.87 -15.31 -8.44
C LYS A 49 -7.87 -16.45 -8.26
N ALA A 50 -6.57 -16.13 -8.20
CA ALA A 50 -5.52 -17.13 -7.96
C ALA A 50 -5.53 -17.69 -6.52
N TRP A 51 -6.21 -17.04 -5.58
CA TRP A 51 -6.43 -17.53 -4.22
C TRP A 51 -7.64 -18.45 -4.13
N GLU A 52 -8.77 -18.08 -4.74
CA GLU A 52 -10.01 -18.87 -4.72
C GLU A 52 -9.88 -20.23 -5.42
N GLN A 53 -8.95 -20.37 -6.37
CA GLN A 53 -8.73 -21.59 -7.14
C GLN A 53 -7.79 -22.61 -6.44
N ARG A 54 -7.51 -22.43 -5.15
CA ARG A 54 -6.57 -23.24 -4.37
C ARG A 54 -7.25 -24.35 -3.59
#